data_AF-A0A956BRA4-F1
#
_entry.id   AF-A0A956BRA4-F1
#
_cell.length_a   1.000
_cell.length_b   1.000
_cell.length_c   1.000
_cell.angle_alpha   90.00
_cell.angle_beta   90.00
_cell.angle_gamma   90.00
#
_symmetry.space_group_name_H-M   'P 1'
#
loop_
_entity.id
_entity.type
_entity.pdbx_description
1 polymer ?
#
loop_
_entity_poly.entity_id
_entity_poly.type
_entity_poly.pdbx_seq_one_letter_code
_entity_poly.pdbx_strand_id
1 'polypeptide(L)'
;LPAVAVRGGVAMARRLFAPLGYTVETTSRPLEPAFPEWGAARVLGLRLSHTLTVRDALRHLYVLLPVLDDDKHYFVEQAEADKLVRLGEGWLAEHPDREVIARRYLKRQGHLVRNALTGLDPDTPPVRDDTERQLEDAGVGAVSLNAQRHLAVIDALHSAGARRVLDLGCGEGR
;
A
#
# COMPACT_ATOMS: atom_id res chain seq x y z
N LEU A 1 16.46 0.13 12.97
CA LEU A 1 16.54 0.19 11.50
C LEU A 1 17.27 1.48 11.12
N PRO A 2 18.46 1.40 10.51
CA PRO A 2 19.34 2.57 10.34
C PRO A 2 18.86 3.57 9.26
N ALA A 3 18.11 3.09 8.25
CA ALA A 3 17.51 3.91 7.21
C ALA A 3 16.17 3.28 6.78
N VAL A 4 15.08 4.03 6.95
CA VAL A 4 13.72 3.66 6.53
C VAL A 4 13.13 4.85 5.79
N ALA A 5 12.63 4.63 4.59
CA ALA A 5 11.83 5.62 3.89
C ALA A 5 10.48 5.76 4.62
N VAL A 6 10.13 6.99 4.99
CA VAL A 6 8.89 7.27 5.73
C VAL A 6 8.13 8.39 5.05
N ARG A 7 7.22 8.03 4.15
CA ARG A 7 6.28 8.98 3.56
C ARG A 7 5.28 9.44 4.61
N GLY A 8 5.38 10.72 4.97
CA GLY A 8 4.66 11.33 6.10
C GLY A 8 5.55 11.59 7.32
N GLY A 9 6.85 11.27 7.23
CA GLY A 9 7.86 11.62 8.24
C GLY A 9 7.64 10.98 9.61
N VAL A 10 8.26 11.58 10.64
CA VAL A 10 8.26 11.07 12.02
C VAL A 10 6.85 10.82 12.57
N ALA A 11 5.88 11.69 12.20
CA ALA A 11 4.50 11.56 12.64
C ALA A 11 3.86 10.25 12.16
N MET A 12 4.13 9.82 10.92
CA MET A 12 3.64 8.55 10.39
C MET A 12 4.22 7.35 11.14
N ALA A 13 5.52 7.36 11.43
CA ALA A 13 6.15 6.28 12.21
C ALA A 13 5.52 6.12 13.60
N ARG A 14 5.27 7.24 14.30
CA ARG A 14 4.59 7.22 15.59
C ARG A 14 3.15 6.73 15.47
N ARG A 15 2.41 7.25 14.48
CA ARG A 15 1.02 6.89 14.22
C ARG A 15 0.82 5.38 14.00
N LEU A 16 1.76 4.71 13.33
CA LEU A 16 1.66 3.27 13.05
C LEU A 16 2.14 2.37 14.19
N PHE A 17 3.14 2.78 14.98
CA PHE A 17 3.76 1.89 15.97
C PHE A 17 3.34 2.20 17.41
N ALA A 18 3.03 3.45 17.75
CA ALA A 18 2.66 3.82 19.13
C ALA A 18 1.35 3.15 19.62
N PRO A 19 0.29 3.00 18.80
CA PRO A 19 -0.92 2.28 19.23
C PRO A 19 -0.68 0.81 19.57
N LEU A 20 0.38 0.21 19.02
CA LEU A 20 0.81 -1.16 19.30
C LEU A 20 1.73 -1.28 20.53
N GLY A 21 1.89 -0.21 21.32
CA GLY A 21 2.69 -0.21 22.54
C GLY A 21 4.19 0.03 22.34
N TYR A 22 4.63 0.33 21.11
CA TYR A 22 6.04 0.65 20.88
C TYR A 22 6.41 2.04 21.36
N THR A 23 7.57 2.13 22.00
CA THR A 23 8.32 3.38 22.09
C THR A 23 9.03 3.62 20.75
N VAL A 24 8.77 4.78 20.14
CA VAL A 24 9.25 5.13 18.80
C VAL A 24 10.22 6.30 18.86
N GLU A 25 11.48 6.02 18.56
CA GLU A 25 12.54 7.02 18.43
C GLU A 25 12.95 7.16 16.96
N THR A 26 13.08 8.40 16.50
CA THR A 26 13.48 8.72 15.13
C THR A 26 14.68 9.65 15.11
N THR A 27 15.62 9.38 14.22
CA THR A 27 16.80 10.21 13.98
C THR A 27 16.79 10.66 12.52
N SER A 28 16.77 11.99 12.32
CA SER A 28 16.93 12.60 11.00
C SER A 28 18.41 12.82 10.73
N ARG A 29 18.84 12.65 9.48
CA ARG A 29 20.21 12.91 9.03
C ARG A 29 20.17 13.93 7.88
N PRO A 30 21.21 14.77 7.71
CA PRO A 30 21.33 15.58 6.50
C PRO A 30 21.39 14.69 5.27
N LEU A 31 20.91 15.20 4.13
CA LEU A 31 20.98 14.49 2.85
C LEU A 31 22.44 14.27 2.46
N GLU A 32 23.26 15.30 2.58
CA GLU A 32 24.69 15.27 2.34
C GLU A 32 25.38 16.14 3.41
N PRO A 33 26.19 15.57 4.33
CA PRO A 33 26.88 16.32 5.37
C PRO A 33 27.73 17.48 4.86
N ALA A 34 28.31 17.37 3.66
CA ALA A 34 29.11 18.44 3.06
C ALA A 34 28.27 19.62 2.52
N PHE A 35 26.97 19.41 2.27
CA PHE A 35 26.03 20.42 1.75
C PHE A 35 24.75 20.46 2.61
N PRO A 36 24.80 20.99 3.85
CA PRO A 36 23.66 21.02 4.76
C PRO A 36 22.44 21.77 4.21
N GLU A 37 22.65 22.71 3.30
CA GLU A 37 21.61 23.49 2.63
C GLU A 37 20.71 22.65 1.72
N TRP A 38 21.11 21.43 1.34
CA TRP A 38 20.28 20.48 0.61
C TRP A 38 19.19 19.83 1.48
N GLY A 39 19.22 20.09 2.79
CA GLY A 39 18.20 19.66 3.74
C GLY A 39 18.39 18.24 4.26
N ALA A 40 17.31 17.69 4.81
CA ALA A 40 17.32 16.36 5.43
C ALA A 40 17.18 15.24 4.40
N ALA A 41 17.81 14.10 4.68
CA ALA A 41 17.60 12.87 3.93
C ALA A 41 16.12 12.45 3.98
N ARG A 42 15.63 11.83 2.90
CA ARG A 42 14.25 11.31 2.81
C ARG A 42 14.04 10.01 3.61
N VAL A 43 15.08 9.54 4.29
CA VAL A 43 15.08 8.34 5.13
C VAL A 43 15.36 8.72 6.58
N LEU A 44 14.74 7.99 7.51
CA LEU A 44 14.91 8.16 8.95
C LEU A 44 15.59 6.94 9.56
N GLY A 45 16.44 7.17 10.56
CA GLY A 45 16.83 6.09 11.47
C GLY A 45 15.70 5.86 12.48
N LEU A 46 15.18 4.64 12.54
CA LEU A 46 14.05 4.26 13.39
C LEU A 46 14.51 3.26 14.45
N ARG A 47 14.25 3.57 15.73
CA ARG A 47 14.37 2.63 16.85
C ARG A 47 12.99 2.39 17.45
N LEU A 48 12.67 1.12 17.62
CA LEU A 48 11.40 0.62 18.14
C LEU A 48 11.72 -0.25 19.35
N SER A 49 11.09 0.05 20.49
CA SER A 49 11.30 -0.68 21.75
C SER A 49 9.96 -1.10 22.33
N HIS A 50 9.79 -2.39 22.61
CA HIS A 50 8.59 -2.97 23.23
C HIS A 50 8.91 -4.40 23.73
N THR A 51 8.04 -4.96 24.59
CA THR A 51 8.15 -6.32 25.13
C THR A 51 6.99 -7.15 24.59
N LEU A 52 7.28 -7.99 23.60
CA LEU A 52 6.32 -8.88 22.96
C LEU A 52 7.05 -10.11 22.40
N THR A 53 6.29 -11.08 21.88
CA THR A 53 6.90 -12.24 21.22
C THR A 53 7.65 -11.80 19.95
N VAL A 54 8.73 -12.50 19.60
CA VAL A 54 9.46 -12.23 18.34
C VAL A 54 8.53 -12.37 17.14
N ARG A 55 7.58 -13.31 17.20
CA ARG A 55 6.58 -13.54 16.15
C ARG A 55 5.77 -12.28 15.90
N ASP A 56 5.21 -11.67 16.94
CA ASP A 56 4.34 -10.49 16.78
C ASP A 56 5.16 -9.29 16.29
N ALA A 57 6.41 -9.16 16.76
CA ALA A 57 7.29 -8.07 16.33
C ALA A 57 7.58 -8.15 14.82
N LEU A 58 7.86 -9.35 14.33
CA LEU A 58 8.08 -9.58 12.90
C LEU A 58 6.81 -9.38 12.08
N ARG A 59 5.63 -9.75 12.60
CA ARG A 59 4.34 -9.50 11.91
C ARG A 59 4.08 -8.00 11.77
N HIS A 60 4.25 -7.23 12.84
CA HIS A 60 4.10 -5.77 12.81
C HIS A 60 5.07 -5.16 11.80
N LEU A 61 6.37 -5.51 11.86
CA LEU A 61 7.38 -4.97 10.96
C LEU A 61 7.10 -5.33 9.49
N TYR A 62 6.69 -6.56 9.22
CA TYR A 62 6.38 -7.02 7.87
C TYR A 62 5.26 -6.20 7.23
N VAL A 63 4.21 -5.88 8.00
CA VAL A 63 3.07 -5.09 7.50
C VAL A 63 3.40 -3.60 7.45
N LEU A 64 4.01 -3.06 8.50
CA LEU A 64 4.14 -1.60 8.68
C LEU A 64 5.32 -0.97 7.93
N LEU A 65 6.40 -1.71 7.64
CA LEU A 65 7.53 -1.14 6.87
C LEU A 65 7.13 -0.77 5.44
N PRO A 66 6.44 -1.62 4.66
CA PRO A 66 5.91 -1.23 3.36
C PRO A 66 4.91 -0.06 3.43
N VAL A 67 4.16 0.06 4.53
CA VAL A 67 3.20 1.15 4.76
C VAL A 67 3.90 2.48 5.03
N LEU A 68 5.04 2.45 5.72
CA LEU A 68 5.88 3.63 5.93
C LEU A 68 6.47 4.13 4.61
N ASP A 69 6.98 3.22 3.78
CA ASP A 69 7.56 3.56 2.48
C ASP A 69 6.50 4.04 1.49
N ASP A 70 5.31 3.42 1.52
CA ASP A 70 4.19 3.72 0.61
C ASP A 70 4.62 3.70 -0.87
N ASP A 71 5.57 2.80 -1.17
CA ASP A 71 6.07 2.52 -2.51
C ASP A 71 6.22 1.00 -2.68
N LYS A 72 5.45 0.45 -3.61
CA LYS A 72 5.55 -0.95 -4.01
C LYS A 72 5.74 -0.99 -5.53
N HIS A 73 6.94 -1.33 -5.95
CA HIS A 73 7.30 -1.45 -7.38
C HIS A 73 6.77 -2.74 -8.02
N TYR A 74 6.23 -3.68 -7.23
CA TYR A 74 5.64 -4.92 -7.73
C TYR A 74 4.09 -4.84 -7.79
N PHE A 75 3.48 -5.75 -8.54
CA PHE A 75 2.03 -5.88 -8.62
C PHE A 75 1.47 -6.50 -7.33
N VAL A 76 0.33 -5.98 -6.87
CA VAL A 76 -0.36 -6.46 -5.67
C VAL A 76 -1.64 -7.13 -6.13
N GLU A 77 -1.86 -8.36 -5.66
CA GLU A 77 -3.00 -9.21 -6.02
C GLU A 77 -3.76 -9.66 -4.76
N GLN A 78 -4.82 -10.46 -4.92
CA GLN A 78 -5.64 -10.97 -3.82
C GLN A 78 -4.81 -11.70 -2.74
N ALA A 79 -3.77 -12.42 -3.12
CA ALA A 79 -2.89 -13.09 -2.16
C ALA A 79 -2.19 -12.13 -1.17
N GLU A 80 -1.99 -10.86 -1.55
CA GLU A 80 -1.45 -9.84 -0.63
C GLU A 80 -2.52 -9.36 0.36
N ALA A 81 -3.79 -9.29 -0.03
CA ALA A 81 -4.89 -9.01 0.89
C ALA A 81 -5.02 -10.14 1.93
N ASP A 82 -5.00 -11.40 1.48
CA ASP A 82 -5.09 -12.56 2.38
C ASP A 82 -3.88 -12.61 3.33
N LYS A 83 -2.68 -12.26 2.82
CA LYS A 83 -1.48 -12.13 3.64
C LYS A 83 -1.64 -11.03 4.69
N LEU A 84 -2.21 -9.88 4.34
CA LEU A 84 -2.46 -8.80 5.28
C LEU A 84 -3.40 -9.24 6.40
N VAL A 85 -4.50 -9.92 6.07
CA VAL A 85 -5.44 -10.47 7.06
C VAL A 85 -4.72 -11.42 8.01
N ARG A 86 -4.00 -12.40 7.46
CA ARG A 86 -3.25 -13.38 8.27
C ARG A 86 -2.19 -12.73 9.15
N LEU A 87 -1.45 -11.75 8.66
CA LEU A 87 -0.42 -11.08 9.45
C LEU A 87 -0.99 -10.07 10.44
N GLY A 88 -2.16 -9.51 10.14
CA GLY A 88 -2.92 -8.55 10.93
C GLY A 88 -3.77 -9.15 12.04
N GLU A 89 -4.03 -10.46 12.01
CA GLU A 89 -4.83 -11.15 13.03
C GLU A 89 -4.30 -10.86 14.45
N GLY A 90 -5.23 -10.44 15.32
CA GLY A 90 -4.97 -10.12 16.72
C GLY A 90 -4.50 -8.69 17.01
N TRP A 91 -4.28 -7.84 16.00
CA TRP A 91 -3.86 -6.44 16.25
C TRP A 91 -4.39 -5.43 15.24
N LEU A 92 -4.50 -5.80 13.96
CA LEU A 92 -4.81 -4.84 12.89
C LEU A 92 -6.27 -4.41 12.93
N ALA A 93 -7.20 -5.29 13.32
CA ALA A 93 -8.62 -4.95 13.46
C ALA A 93 -8.85 -3.85 14.51
N GLU A 94 -8.04 -3.84 15.58
CA GLU A 94 -8.11 -2.88 16.69
C GLU A 94 -7.26 -1.62 16.45
N HIS A 95 -6.42 -1.64 15.41
CA HIS A 95 -5.53 -0.52 15.13
C HIS A 95 -6.36 0.71 14.67
N PRO A 96 -6.19 1.89 15.28
CA PRO A 96 -6.97 3.08 14.93
C PRO A 96 -6.79 3.49 13.45
N ASP A 97 -5.63 3.15 12.89
CA ASP A 97 -5.28 3.44 11.49
C ASP A 97 -5.34 2.23 10.54
N ARG A 98 -6.14 1.21 10.87
CA ARG A 98 -6.29 -0.01 10.06
C ARG A 98 -6.59 0.26 8.58
N GLU A 99 -7.39 1.28 8.30
CA GLU A 99 -7.72 1.67 6.92
C GLU A 99 -6.53 2.28 6.17
N VAL A 100 -5.74 3.11 6.84
CA VAL A 100 -4.53 3.72 6.25
C VAL A 100 -3.49 2.64 5.98
N ILE A 101 -3.32 1.73 6.93
CA ILE A 101 -2.45 0.55 6.79
C ILE A 101 -2.89 -0.28 5.58
N ALA A 102 -4.15 -0.68 5.51
CA ALA A 102 -4.67 -1.49 4.41
C ALA A 102 -4.51 -0.80 3.05
N ARG A 103 -4.88 0.49 2.94
CA ARG A 103 -4.77 1.26 1.70
C ARG A 103 -3.33 1.34 1.21
N ARG A 104 -2.37 1.69 2.07
CA ARG A 104 -0.96 1.79 1.66
C ARG A 104 -0.35 0.41 1.38
N TYR A 105 -0.63 -0.58 2.23
CA TYR A 105 -0.13 -1.95 2.05
C TYR A 105 -0.59 -2.55 0.72
N LEU A 106 -1.82 -2.25 0.29
CA LEU A 106 -2.44 -2.80 -0.92
C LEU A 106 -2.39 -1.83 -2.12
N LYS A 107 -1.46 -0.87 -2.10
CA LYS A 107 -1.23 0.07 -3.22
C LYS A 107 -2.51 0.80 -3.66
N ARG A 108 -3.40 1.11 -2.70
CA ARG A 108 -4.69 1.79 -2.87
C ARG A 108 -5.67 1.05 -3.81
N GLN A 109 -5.50 -0.25 -4.01
CA GLN A 109 -6.44 -1.03 -4.81
C GLN A 109 -7.74 -1.28 -4.03
N GLY A 110 -8.77 -0.47 -4.31
CA GLY A 110 -10.01 -0.44 -3.51
C GLY A 110 -10.65 -1.81 -3.26
N HIS A 111 -10.70 -2.68 -4.28
CA HIS A 111 -11.26 -4.03 -4.12
C HIS A 111 -10.46 -4.90 -3.12
N LEU A 112 -9.12 -4.88 -3.19
CA LEU A 112 -8.26 -5.59 -2.24
C LEU A 112 -8.38 -5.03 -0.84
N VAL A 113 -8.45 -3.70 -0.70
CA VAL A 113 -8.62 -3.02 0.58
C VAL A 113 -9.92 -3.44 1.25
N ARG A 114 -11.03 -3.44 0.52
CA ARG A 114 -12.31 -3.93 1.03
C ARG A 114 -12.23 -5.39 1.46
N ASN A 115 -11.69 -6.26 0.61
CA ASN A 115 -11.54 -7.68 0.92
C ASN A 115 -10.72 -7.90 2.22
N ALA A 116 -9.62 -7.16 2.37
CA ALA A 116 -8.79 -7.25 3.57
C ALA A 116 -9.52 -6.72 4.82
N LEU A 117 -10.20 -5.58 4.73
CA LEU A 117 -10.92 -5.00 5.86
C LEU A 117 -12.08 -5.89 6.32
N THR A 118 -12.86 -6.44 5.39
CA THR A 118 -13.93 -7.41 5.69
C THR A 118 -13.37 -8.70 6.30
N GLY A 119 -12.20 -9.16 5.83
CA GLY A 119 -11.52 -10.33 6.40
C GLY A 119 -10.94 -10.09 7.80
N LEU A 120 -10.63 -8.85 8.16
CA LEU A 120 -10.15 -8.48 9.49
C LEU A 120 -11.27 -8.30 10.51
N ASP A 121 -12.43 -7.83 10.05
CA ASP A 121 -13.60 -7.57 10.87
C ASP A 121 -14.87 -7.66 9.99
N PRO A 122 -15.67 -8.74 10.11
CA PRO A 122 -16.84 -8.95 9.28
C PRO A 122 -17.96 -7.93 9.53
N ASP A 123 -17.95 -7.23 10.67
CA ASP A 123 -18.92 -6.20 11.02
C ASP A 123 -18.51 -4.79 10.52
N THR A 124 -17.32 -4.66 9.92
CA THR A 124 -16.86 -3.38 9.37
C THR A 124 -17.65 -3.02 8.10
N PRO A 125 -18.38 -1.87 8.08
CA PRO A 125 -19.06 -1.42 6.89
C PRO A 125 -18.05 -1.11 5.78
N PRO A 126 -18.38 -1.39 4.50
CA PRO A 126 -17.45 -1.17 3.40
C PRO A 126 -17.09 0.32 3.30
N VAL A 127 -15.80 0.62 3.44
CA VAL A 127 -15.26 1.97 3.25
C VAL A 127 -15.27 2.29 1.76
N ARG A 128 -16.05 3.31 1.36
CA ARG A 128 -15.97 3.90 0.01
C ARG A 128 -14.67 4.69 -0.11
N ASP A 129 -13.89 4.43 -1.15
CA ASP A 129 -12.64 5.12 -1.37
C ASP A 129 -12.87 6.57 -1.85
N ASP A 130 -11.99 7.51 -1.48
CA ASP A 130 -12.08 8.89 -1.97
C ASP A 130 -11.74 8.96 -3.46
N THR A 131 -10.95 8.01 -3.97
CA THR A 131 -10.72 7.82 -5.41
C THR A 131 -11.99 7.32 -6.12
N GLU A 132 -12.78 6.47 -5.49
CA GLU A 132 -14.09 6.03 -6.02
C GLU A 132 -15.11 7.17 -5.98
N ARG A 133 -15.11 8.01 -4.93
CA ARG A 133 -15.91 9.25 -4.91
C ARG A 133 -15.47 10.24 -5.98
N GLN A 134 -14.17 10.40 -6.24
CA GLN A 134 -13.66 11.23 -7.33
C GLN A 134 -14.02 10.66 -8.71
N LEU A 135 -14.10 9.33 -8.86
CA LEU A 135 -14.56 8.67 -10.08
C LEU A 135 -16.09 8.76 -10.25
N GLU A 136 -16.85 8.75 -9.15
CA GLU A 136 -18.31 8.96 -9.14
C GLU A 136 -18.68 10.44 -9.41
N ASP A 137 -17.97 11.41 -8.80
CA ASP A 137 -18.14 12.86 -9.01
C ASP A 137 -17.64 13.32 -10.39
N ALA A 138 -16.70 12.60 -11.01
CA ALA A 138 -16.21 12.90 -12.35
C ALA A 138 -17.23 12.58 -13.47
N GLY A 139 -18.37 11.97 -13.14
CA GLY A 139 -19.39 11.63 -14.11
C GLY A 139 -18.96 10.49 -15.04
N VAL A 140 -19.90 9.61 -15.33
CA VAL A 140 -19.78 8.55 -16.33
C VAL A 140 -19.29 9.15 -17.66
N GLY A 141 -18.04 8.90 -18.08
CA GLY A 141 -17.63 9.33 -19.43
C GLY A 141 -16.16 9.26 -19.83
N ALA A 142 -15.19 9.29 -18.92
CA ALA A 142 -13.80 9.14 -19.33
C ALA A 142 -13.41 7.66 -19.36
N VAL A 143 -13.49 7.02 -20.52
CA VAL A 143 -12.88 5.69 -20.73
C VAL A 143 -11.43 5.78 -20.26
N SER A 144 -11.03 4.94 -19.30
CA SER A 144 -9.66 4.98 -18.76
C SER A 144 -8.65 4.77 -19.89
N LEU A 145 -7.46 5.37 -19.80
CA LEU A 145 -6.40 5.17 -20.80
C LEU A 145 -6.10 3.68 -21.03
N ASN A 146 -6.23 2.84 -19.98
CA ASN A 146 -6.05 1.40 -20.12
C ASN A 146 -7.15 0.76 -20.98
N ALA A 147 -8.41 1.13 -20.78
CA ALA A 147 -9.52 0.65 -21.60
C ALA A 147 -9.42 1.16 -23.04
N GLN A 148 -9.03 2.43 -23.24
CA GLN A 148 -8.76 2.97 -24.58
C GLN A 148 -7.64 2.20 -25.29
N ARG A 149 -6.56 1.88 -24.57
CA ARG A 149 -5.45 1.07 -25.09
C ARG A 149 -5.91 -0.32 -25.50
N HIS A 150 -6.73 -0.99 -24.68
CA HIS A 150 -7.25 -2.32 -25.01
C HIS A 150 -8.12 -2.30 -26.27
N LEU A 151 -9.02 -1.31 -26.38
CA LEU A 151 -9.85 -1.13 -27.59
C LEU A 151 -8.99 -0.89 -28.84
N ALA A 152 -7.99 -0.01 -28.74
CA ALA A 152 -7.08 0.26 -29.86
C ALA A 152 -6.29 -0.99 -30.30
N VAL A 153 -5.86 -1.84 -29.35
CA VAL A 153 -5.19 -3.11 -29.67
C VAL A 153 -6.16 -4.07 -30.35
N ILE A 154 -7.40 -4.20 -29.86
CA ILE A 154 -8.44 -5.05 -30.48
C ILE A 154 -8.71 -4.59 -31.91
N ASP A 155 -8.89 -3.28 -32.13
CA ASP A 155 -9.15 -2.72 -33.46
C ASP A 155 -7.99 -2.97 -34.43
N ALA A 156 -6.75 -2.85 -33.95
CA ALA A 156 -5.56 -3.17 -34.75
C ALA A 156 -5.50 -4.66 -35.12
N LEU A 157 -5.84 -5.55 -34.19
CA LEU A 157 -5.88 -7.01 -34.43
C LEU A 157 -6.96 -7.39 -35.44
N HIS A 158 -8.16 -6.79 -35.33
CA HIS A 158 -9.23 -6.96 -36.30
C HIS A 158 -8.82 -6.44 -37.68
N SER A 159 -8.22 -5.26 -37.75
CA SER A 159 -7.75 -4.66 -39.00
C SER A 159 -6.65 -5.50 -39.66
N ALA A 160 -5.81 -6.17 -38.86
CA ALA A 160 -4.80 -7.09 -39.35
C ALA A 160 -5.35 -8.48 -39.73
N GLY A 161 -6.64 -8.75 -39.50
CA GLY A 161 -7.25 -10.06 -39.74
C GLY A 161 -6.66 -11.18 -38.87
N ALA A 162 -6.14 -10.84 -37.69
CA ALA A 162 -5.48 -11.80 -36.81
C ALA A 162 -6.47 -12.87 -36.32
N ARG A 163 -6.13 -14.15 -36.50
CA ARG A 163 -6.92 -15.29 -35.99
C ARG A 163 -6.35 -15.93 -34.74
N ARG A 164 -5.10 -15.62 -34.40
CA ARG A 164 -4.36 -16.13 -33.25
C ARG A 164 -3.46 -15.02 -32.75
N VAL A 165 -3.40 -14.84 -31.44
CA VAL A 165 -2.61 -13.80 -30.77
C VAL A 165 -1.74 -14.47 -29.72
N LEU A 166 -0.48 -14.06 -29.64
CA LEU A 166 0.42 -14.40 -28.55
C LEU A 166 0.52 -13.18 -27.63
N ASP A 167 0.02 -13.31 -26.41
CA ASP A 167 0.07 -12.24 -25.41
C ASP A 167 1.28 -12.44 -24.48
N LEU A 168 2.18 -11.45 -24.48
CA LEU A 168 3.41 -11.47 -23.70
C LEU A 168 3.28 -10.49 -22.54
N GLY A 169 3.30 -11.00 -21.31
CA GLY A 169 3.07 -10.20 -20.11
C GLY A 169 1.58 -10.00 -19.81
N CYS A 170 0.77 -11.04 -20.02
CA CYS A 170 -0.70 -10.99 -19.96
C CYS A 170 -1.29 -10.67 -18.57
N GLY A 171 -0.50 -10.74 -17.50
CA GLY A 171 -1.00 -10.51 -16.13
C GLY A 171 -2.19 -11.44 -15.82
N GLU A 172 -3.34 -10.87 -15.48
CA GLU A 172 -4.60 -11.60 -15.24
C GLU A 172 -5.30 -12.13 -16.51
N GLY A 173 -4.80 -11.83 -17.71
CA GLY A 173 -5.37 -12.27 -18.99
C GLY A 173 -6.68 -11.57 -19.35
N ARG A 174 -6.68 -10.23 -19.35
CA ARG A 174 -7.85 -9.38 -19.65
C ARG A 174 -7.91 -8.89 -21.07
#